data_AF-A0A7D5MS82-F1
#
_entry.id   AF-A0A7D5MS82-F1
#
_cell.length_a   1.000
_cell.length_b   1.000
_cell.length_c   1.000
_cell.angle_alpha   90.00
_cell.angle_beta   90.00
_cell.angle_gamma   90.00
#
_symmetry.space_group_name_H-M   'P 1'
#
loop_
_entity.id
_entity.type
_entity.pdbx_description
1 polymer ?
#
loop_
_entity_poly.entity_id
_entity_poly.type
_entity_poly.pdbx_seq_one_letter_code
_entity_poly.pdbx_strand_id
1 'polypeptide(L)' 'MPNLSQLTYLSLGEITDQTAEMIGTYLPKLESLTFKGRGVTDRGLIAMAEGCRELKYLEISDCTMTQASFESFALNLKI' A
#
# COMPACT_ATOMS: atom_id res chain seq x y z
N MET A 1 7.08 -18.47 -9.94
CA MET A 1 6.55 -17.28 -9.23
C MET A 1 5.16 -17.00 -9.77
N PRO A 2 4.10 -16.97 -8.94
CA PRO A 2 2.76 -16.74 -9.43
C PRO A 2 2.65 -15.37 -10.11
N ASN A 3 2.06 -15.35 -11.29
CA ASN A 3 1.87 -14.16 -12.09
C ASN A 3 0.69 -13.37 -11.48
N LEU A 4 0.96 -12.50 -10.51
CA LEU A 4 -0.04 -11.72 -9.76
C LEU A 4 -0.63 -10.55 -10.56
N SER A 5 -0.42 -10.53 -11.89
CA SER A 5 -0.84 -9.47 -12.82
C SER A 5 -2.37 -9.28 -12.96
N GLN A 6 -3.16 -10.00 -12.18
CA GLN A 6 -4.62 -9.95 -12.14
C GLN A 6 -5.16 -9.65 -10.72
N LEU A 7 -4.28 -9.39 -9.75
CA LEU A 7 -4.71 -9.13 -8.38
C LEU A 7 -5.10 -7.66 -8.22
N THR A 8 -6.40 -7.40 -8.33
CA THR A 8 -6.98 -6.06 -8.26
C THR A 8 -7.42 -5.67 -6.85
N TYR A 9 -7.74 -6.66 -6.01
CA TYR A 9 -8.24 -6.48 -4.65
C TYR A 9 -7.40 -7.31 -3.67
N LEU A 10 -6.93 -6.68 -2.60
CA LEU A 10 -6.13 -7.36 -1.58
C LEU A 10 -6.53 -6.89 -0.17
N SER A 11 -6.81 -7.84 0.71
CA SER A 11 -7.06 -7.60 2.13
C SER A 11 -6.06 -8.40 2.97
N LEU A 12 -5.34 -7.71 3.84
CA LEU A 12 -4.30 -8.27 4.69
C LEU A 12 -4.56 -7.96 6.16
N GLY A 13 -3.96 -8.77 7.04
CA GLY A 13 -3.91 -8.51 8.48
C GLY A 13 -2.86 -7.45 8.82
N GLU A 14 -2.12 -7.67 9.90
CA GLU A 14 -0.95 -6.84 10.23
C GLU A 14 0.17 -7.08 9.22
N ILE A 15 0.72 -5.99 8.69
CA ILE A 15 1.84 -6.02 7.75
C ILE A 15 2.98 -5.12 8.21
N THR A 16 4.15 -5.30 7.60
CA THR A 16 5.35 -4.48 7.84
C THR A 16 5.77 -3.72 6.58
N ASP A 17 6.73 -2.80 6.71
CA ASP A 17 7.36 -2.13 5.56
C ASP A 17 7.86 -3.10 4.48
N GLN A 18 8.38 -4.27 4.88
CA GLN A 18 8.82 -5.29 3.91
C GLN A 18 7.65 -5.83 3.08
N THR A 19 6.50 -6.06 3.71
CA THR A 19 5.29 -6.48 2.99
C THR A 19 4.78 -5.38 2.07
N ALA A 20 4.80 -4.13 2.53
CA ALA A 20 4.41 -2.96 1.75
C ALA A 20 5.31 -2.79 0.50
N GLU A 21 6.63 -2.96 0.64
CA GLU A 21 7.59 -2.98 -0.47
C GLU A 21 7.30 -4.10 -1.47
N MET A 22 6.97 -5.30 -0.98
CA MET A 22 6.57 -6.42 -1.84
C MET A 22 5.29 -6.10 -2.62
N ILE A 23 4.30 -5.47 -1.97
CA ILE A 23 3.06 -5.04 -2.62
C ILE A 23 3.37 -4.06 -3.76
N GLY A 24 4.14 -3.00 -3.48
CA GLY A 24 4.54 -2.03 -4.50
C GLY A 24 5.35 -2.66 -5.64
N THR A 25 6.21 -3.65 -5.33
CA THR A 25 7.07 -4.30 -6.34
C THR A 25 6.29 -5.27 -7.23
N TYR A 26 5.37 -6.05 -6.67
CA TYR A 26 4.78 -7.19 -7.36
C TYR A 26 3.32 -6.99 -7.77
N LEU A 27 2.64 -5.95 -7.28
CA LEU A 27 1.22 -5.69 -7.52
C LEU A 27 0.95 -4.32 -8.17
N PRO A 28 1.51 -4.04 -9.37
CA PRO A 28 1.38 -2.72 -10.00
C PRO A 28 -0.05 -2.37 -10.45
N LYS A 29 -0.92 -3.38 -10.61
CA LYS A 29 -2.32 -3.24 -11.03
C LYS A 29 -3.34 -3.32 -9.88
N LEU A 30 -2.86 -3.22 -8.64
CA LEU A 30 -3.74 -3.26 -7.48
C LEU A 30 -4.60 -2.00 -7.47
N GLU A 31 -5.93 -2.16 -7.43
CA GLU A 31 -6.87 -1.03 -7.39
C GLU A 31 -7.43 -0.79 -5.99
N SER A 32 -7.51 -1.84 -5.16
CA SER A 32 -8.04 -1.76 -3.81
C SER A 32 -7.19 -2.55 -2.82
N LEU A 33 -6.80 -1.89 -1.74
CA LEU A 33 -5.96 -2.45 -0.68
C LEU A 33 -6.55 -2.14 0.70
N THR A 34 -6.65 -3.16 1.55
CA THR A 34 -7.00 -3.01 2.96
C THR A 34 -5.99 -3.73 3.85
N PHE A 35 -5.47 -3.09 4.90
CA PHE A 35 -4.58 -3.75 5.86
C PHE A 35 -4.57 -3.12 7.27
N LYS A 36 -3.95 -3.80 8.24
CA LYS A 36 -3.62 -3.23 9.56
C LYS A 36 -2.19 -2.68 9.59
N GLY A 37 -2.06 -1.38 9.83
CA GLY A 37 -0.84 -0.60 9.58
C GLY A 37 0.11 -0.44 10.76
N ARG A 38 0.01 -1.27 11.81
CA ARG A 38 0.80 -1.10 13.06
C ARG A 38 2.32 -1.20 12.85
N GLY A 39 2.74 -1.95 11.84
CA GLY A 39 4.15 -2.15 11.47
C GLY A 39 4.58 -1.40 10.20
N VAL A 40 3.73 -0.52 9.66
CA VAL A 40 4.01 0.24 8.44
C VAL A 40 4.39 1.68 8.80
N THR A 41 5.53 2.10 8.29
CA THR A 41 6.03 3.48 8.39
C THR A 41 5.86 4.21 7.06
N ASP A 42 6.25 5.48 7.04
CA ASP A 42 6.28 6.32 5.84
C ASP A 42 7.03 5.64 4.68
N ARG A 43 8.08 4.87 4.98
CA ARG A 43 8.85 4.12 3.98
C ARG A 43 7.99 3.08 3.26
N GLY A 44 7.26 2.27 4.01
CA GLY A 44 6.38 1.25 3.43
C GLY A 44 5.26 1.86 2.60
N LEU A 45 4.66 2.95 3.09
CA LEU A 45 3.65 3.70 2.34
C LEU A 45 4.21 4.24 1.02
N ILE A 46 5.35 4.93 1.05
CA ILE A 46 5.96 5.50 -0.17
C ILE A 46 6.24 4.40 -1.20
N ALA A 47 6.81 3.27 -0.77
CA ALA A 47 7.08 2.15 -1.66
C ALA A 47 5.80 1.58 -2.33
N MET A 48 4.69 1.52 -1.58
CA MET A 48 3.39 1.14 -2.15
C MET A 48 2.87 2.19 -3.14
N ALA A 49 2.97 3.47 -2.81
CA ALA A 49 2.52 4.57 -3.65
C ALA A 49 3.28 4.62 -5.00
N GLU A 50 4.59 4.37 -4.98
CA GLU A 50 5.43 4.35 -6.18
C GLU A 50 5.13 3.16 -7.11
N GLY A 51 4.78 2.02 -6.52
CA GLY A 51 4.56 0.74 -7.20
C GLY A 51 3.13 0.48 -7.67
N CYS A 52 2.13 0.74 -6.82
CA CYS A 52 0.71 0.47 -7.07
C CYS A 52 0.02 1.66 -7.75
N ARG A 53 0.42 1.98 -8.99
CA ARG A 53 -0.04 3.19 -9.71
C ARG A 53 -1.52 3.19 -10.10
N GLU A 54 -2.19 2.05 -10.00
CA GLU A 54 -3.63 1.93 -10.27
C GLU A 54 -4.48 1.90 -8.99
N LEU A 55 -3.89 2.15 -7.82
CA LEU A 55 -4.59 2.12 -6.54
C LEU A 55 -5.62 3.26 -6.45
N LYS A 56 -6.89 2.91 -6.29
CA LYS A 56 -8.04 3.81 -6.18
C LYS A 56 -8.63 3.84 -4.78
N TYR A 57 -8.51 2.72 -4.05
CA TYR A 57 -9.09 2.56 -2.73
C TYR A 57 -8.04 2.03 -1.76
N LEU A 58 -7.87 2.73 -0.64
CA LEU A 58 -6.99 2.32 0.44
C LEU A 58 -7.70 2.45 1.78
N GLU A 59 -7.75 1.35 2.52
CA GLU A 59 -8.21 1.35 3.90
C GLU A 59 -7.11 0.83 4.81
N ILE A 60 -6.74 1.64 5.80
CA ILE A 60 -5.73 1.27 6.80
C ILE A 60 -6.37 1.38 8.18
N SER A 61 -6.31 0.30 8.93
CA SER A 61 -6.74 0.24 10.32
C SER A 61 -5.53 0.10 11.25
N ASP A 62 -5.66 0.55 12.50
CA ASP A 62 -4.62 0.39 13.54
C ASP A 62 -3.21 0.82 13.07
N CYS A 63 -3.10 2.02 12.47
CA CYS A 63 -1.83 2.58 12.01
C CYS A 63 -1.34 3.67 12.96
N THR A 64 -0.02 3.80 13.08
CA THR A 64 0.65 4.86 13.85
C THR A 64 1.26 5.94 12.95
N MET A 65 0.75 6.09 11.73
CA MET A 65 1.35 6.94 10.70
C MET A 65 1.11 8.43 10.96
N THR A 66 2.00 9.28 10.44
CA THR A 66 1.89 10.73 10.61
C THR A 66 0.92 11.34 9.58
N GLN A 67 0.42 12.55 9.84
CA GLN A 67 -0.42 13.24 8.86
C GLN A 67 0.37 13.55 7.57
N ALA A 68 1.66 13.88 7.69
CA ALA A 68 2.54 14.15 6.56
C ALA A 68 2.74 12.92 5.67
N SER A 69 2.81 11.71 6.26
CA SER A 69 2.97 10.48 5.48
C SER A 69 1.72 10.15 4.67
N PHE A 70 0.54 10.44 5.22
CA PHE A 70 -0.72 10.28 4.49
C PHE A 70 -0.85 11.28 3.33
N GLU A 71 -0.45 12.54 3.53
CA GLU A 71 -0.42 13.55 2.47
C GLU A 71 0.55 13.17 1.34
N SER A 72 1.76 12.72 1.69
CA SER A 72 2.75 12.27 0.71
C SER A 72 2.25 11.06 -0.09
N PHE A 73 1.58 10.13 0.58
CA PHE A 73 0.99 8.97 -0.06
C PHE A 73 -0.13 9.36 -1.04
N ALA A 74 -1.04 10.25 -0.62
CA ALA A 74 -2.13 10.75 -1.47
C ALA A 74 -1.60 11.51 -2.71
N LEU A 75 -0.56 12.33 -2.54
CA LEU A 75 0.08 13.06 -3.64
C LEU A 75 0.66 12.13 -4.71
N ASN A 76 1.25 11.00 -4.29
CA ASN A 76 1.85 10.03 -5.23
C ASN A 76 0.80 9.26 -6.03
N LEU A 77 -0.36 8.99 -5.45
CA LEU A 77 -1.44 8.22 -6.09
C LEU A 77 -2.55 9.10 -6.70
N LYS A 78 -2.51 10.42 -6.48
CA LYS A 78 -3.52 11.39 -6.94
C LYS A 78 -4.96 11.05 -6.51
N ILE A 79 -5.10 10.48 -5.32
CA ILE A 79 -6.38 10.17 -4.65
C ILE A 79 -6.78 11.28 -3.68
#